data_AF-A0A534HT41-F1
#
_entry.id   AF-A0A534HT41-F1
#
_cell.length_a   1.000
_cell.length_b   1.000
_cell.length_c   1.000
_cell.angle_alpha   90.00
_cell.angle_beta   90.00
_cell.angle_gamma   90.00
#
_symmetry.space_group_name_H-M   'P 1'
#
loop_
_entity.id
_entity.type
_entity.pdbx_description
1 polymer ?
#
loop_
_entity_poly.entity_id
_entity_poly.type
_entity_poly.pdbx_seq_one_letter_code
_entity_poly.pdbx_strand_id
1 'polypeptide(L)'
;MPGVAAGHNERIGWGFTICGADQEDLYLETLNPGDPKLYKTRNGWAPMREEHETIRVRGAPDVPVVLHFTNHGPVVWGDGKRALALRWIGAEPGTAGYLGSLTLDRAHNWQEFERAMPHWRVPSENIEYADRDGNIGEHSTGLGPLR
;
A
#
# COMPACT_ATOMS: atom_id res chain seq x y z
N MET A 1 -2.41 13.16 1.02
CA MET A 1 -3.79 12.76 1.38
C MET A 1 -4.77 13.72 0.75
N PRO A 2 -5.63 13.25 -0.16
CA PRO A 2 -6.75 14.03 -0.66
C PRO A 2 -8.04 13.72 0.12
N GLY A 3 -8.87 14.74 0.40
CA GLY A 3 -10.18 14.58 1.06
C GLY A 3 -10.15 14.52 2.59
N VAL A 4 -11.32 14.30 3.19
CA VAL A 4 -11.53 14.20 4.64
C VAL A 4 -11.59 12.73 5.06
N ALA A 5 -10.54 12.27 5.75
CA ALA A 5 -10.42 10.86 6.10
C ALA A 5 -11.54 10.40 7.07
N ALA A 6 -11.81 11.17 8.13
CA ALA A 6 -12.89 10.95 9.08
C ALA A 6 -13.55 12.30 9.37
N GLY A 7 -14.88 12.34 9.39
CA GLY A 7 -15.62 13.59 9.49
C GLY A 7 -17.10 13.44 9.22
N HIS A 8 -17.73 14.51 8.78
CA HIS A 8 -19.14 14.53 8.42
C HIS A 8 -19.43 15.63 7.39
N ASN A 9 -20.56 15.53 6.72
CA ASN A 9 -21.15 16.61 5.92
C ASN A 9 -22.57 16.93 6.44
N GLU A 10 -23.39 17.62 5.64
CA GLU A 10 -24.75 18.04 6.05
C GLU A 10 -25.72 16.86 6.30
N ARG A 11 -25.41 15.66 5.80
CA ARG A 11 -26.29 14.49 5.85
C ARG A 11 -25.69 13.28 6.55
N ILE A 12 -24.40 13.02 6.39
CA ILE A 12 -23.75 11.79 6.85
C ILE A 12 -22.52 12.10 7.72
N GLY A 13 -22.18 11.19 8.63
CA GLY A 13 -20.92 11.15 9.36
C GLY A 13 -20.22 9.81 9.13
N TRP A 14 -18.89 9.84 9.11
CA TRP A 14 -18.06 8.65 8.96
C TRP A 14 -16.80 8.72 9.82
N GLY A 15 -16.35 7.55 10.24
CA GLY A 15 -15.09 7.34 10.91
C GLY A 15 -14.48 6.03 10.44
N PHE A 16 -13.30 5.70 10.95
CA PHE A 16 -12.70 4.42 10.63
C PHE A 16 -11.84 3.87 11.75
N THR A 17 -11.68 2.56 11.73
CA THR A 17 -10.71 1.81 12.53
C THR A 17 -9.95 0.85 11.65
N ILE A 18 -8.73 0.50 12.03
CA ILE A 18 -7.87 -0.36 11.22
C ILE A 18 -8.54 -1.73 11.00
N CYS A 19 -8.69 -2.10 9.73
CA CYS A 19 -8.99 -3.47 9.35
C CYS A 19 -7.65 -4.17 9.13
N GLY A 20 -7.37 -5.23 9.90
CA GLY A 20 -6.12 -5.99 9.81
C GLY A 20 -6.00 -6.87 8.57
N ALA A 21 -6.62 -6.47 7.45
CA ALA A 21 -6.48 -7.16 6.18
C ALA A 21 -5.03 -7.03 5.69
N ASP A 22 -4.52 -8.14 5.17
CA ASP A 22 -3.17 -8.18 4.65
C ASP A 22 -3.05 -7.31 3.38
N GLN A 23 -2.03 -6.46 3.32
CA GLN A 23 -1.75 -5.57 2.19
C GLN A 23 -0.33 -5.75 1.63
N GLU A 24 0.42 -6.73 2.15
CA GLU A 24 1.84 -6.92 1.89
C GLU A 24 2.21 -8.41 1.77
N ASP A 25 2.93 -8.77 0.71
CA ASP A 25 3.52 -10.11 0.54
C ASP A 25 5.05 -10.03 0.58
N LEU A 26 5.68 -10.90 1.38
CA LEU A 26 7.13 -11.09 1.37
C LEU A 26 7.50 -12.27 0.45
N TYR A 27 8.35 -12.00 -0.54
CA TYR A 27 8.88 -12.98 -1.46
C TYR A 27 10.32 -13.33 -1.08
N LEU A 28 10.59 -14.61 -0.82
CA LEU A 28 11.94 -15.11 -0.61
C LEU A 28 12.63 -15.41 -1.94
N GLU A 29 13.52 -14.53 -2.35
CA GLU A 29 14.29 -14.61 -3.57
C GLU A 29 15.57 -15.43 -3.35
N THR A 30 15.93 -16.28 -4.31
CA THR A 30 17.21 -16.99 -4.32
C THR A 30 18.20 -16.22 -5.17
N LEU A 31 19.38 -15.90 -4.62
CA LEU A 31 20.43 -15.16 -5.31
C LEU A 31 21.38 -16.09 -6.05
N ASN A 32 21.97 -15.62 -7.14
CA ASN A 32 22.95 -16.39 -7.89
C ASN A 32 24.26 -16.50 -7.08
N PRO A 33 24.81 -17.71 -6.86
CA PRO A 33 26.04 -17.89 -6.09
C PRO A 33 27.29 -17.20 -6.68
N GLY A 34 27.30 -16.96 -7.99
CA GLY A 34 28.40 -16.29 -8.69
C GLY A 34 28.20 -14.78 -8.84
N ASP A 35 26.97 -14.29 -8.72
CA ASP A 35 26.65 -12.85 -8.75
C ASP A 35 25.38 -12.56 -7.92
N PRO A 36 25.50 -12.06 -6.68
CA PRO A 36 24.35 -11.83 -5.81
C PRO A 36 23.40 -10.72 -6.30
N LYS A 37 23.76 -10.00 -7.38
CA LYS A 37 22.86 -9.05 -8.06
C LYS A 37 21.85 -9.72 -8.98
N LEU A 38 22.00 -11.02 -9.24
CA LEU A 38 21.05 -11.82 -10.00
C LEU A 38 20.18 -12.64 -9.05
N TYR A 39 18.88 -12.73 -9.34
CA TYR A 39 17.94 -13.55 -8.60
C TYR A 39 17.22 -14.55 -9.51
N LYS A 40 16.76 -15.65 -8.91
CA LYS A 40 16.15 -16.76 -9.64
C LYS A 40 14.70 -16.45 -10.00
N THR A 41 14.39 -16.40 -11.29
CA THR A 41 13.02 -16.29 -11.82
C THR A 41 12.58 -17.59 -12.49
N ARG A 42 11.31 -17.65 -12.92
CA ARG A 42 10.79 -18.76 -13.74
C ARG A 42 11.57 -18.96 -15.06
N ASN A 43 12.14 -17.88 -15.60
CA ASN A 43 12.86 -17.89 -16.88
C ASN A 43 14.39 -18.01 -16.71
N GLY A 44 14.87 -18.29 -15.50
CA GLY A 44 16.29 -18.32 -15.16
C GLY A 44 16.72 -17.12 -14.32
N TRP A 45 18.02 -16.83 -14.31
CA TRP A 45 18.58 -15.73 -13.54
C TRP A 45 18.26 -14.37 -14.19
N ALA A 46 17.74 -13.43 -13.42
CA ALA A 46 17.48 -12.06 -13.85
C ALA A 46 18.21 -11.06 -12.96
N PRO A 47 18.70 -9.93 -13.51
CA PRO A 47 19.31 -8.89 -12.70
C PRO A 47 18.25 -8.17 -11.85
N MET A 48 18.64 -7.81 -10.63
CA MET A 48 17.91 -6.81 -9.87
C MET A 48 18.06 -5.44 -10.53
N ARG A 49 17.02 -4.62 -10.45
CA ARG A 49 17.11 -3.21 -10.79
C ARG A 49 17.77 -2.47 -9.63
N GLU A 50 18.83 -1.72 -9.92
CA GLU A 50 19.53 -0.90 -8.94
C GLU A 50 19.12 0.56 -9.11
N GLU A 51 18.77 1.22 -8.00
CA GLU A 51 18.65 2.68 -7.94
C GLU A 51 19.71 3.22 -6.99
N HIS A 52 20.38 4.29 -7.40
CA HIS A 52 21.45 4.92 -6.64
C HIS A 52 20.94 6.24 -6.05
N GLU A 53 20.83 6.28 -4.74
CA GLU A 53 20.36 7.43 -3.99
C GLU A 53 21.48 8.02 -3.12
N THR A 54 21.31 9.27 -2.72
CA THR A 54 22.26 9.94 -1.81
C THR A 54 21.51 10.57 -0.65
N ILE A 55 21.77 10.07 0.55
CA ILE A 55 21.22 10.64 1.79
C ILE A 55 22.13 11.78 2.24
N ARG A 56 21.60 13.01 2.20
CA ARG A 56 22.30 14.18 2.71
C ARG A 56 22.22 14.23 4.23
N VAL A 57 23.36 14.30 4.89
CA VAL A 57 23.44 14.31 6.36
C VAL A 57 23.91 15.68 6.85
N ARG A 58 23.12 16.33 7.70
CA ARG A 58 23.50 17.64 8.26
C ARG A 58 24.78 17.50 9.09
N GLY A 59 25.83 18.24 8.70
CA GLY A 59 27.09 18.28 9.43
C GLY A 59 28.00 17.07 9.22
N ALA A 60 27.68 16.20 8.26
CA ALA A 60 28.49 15.06 7.89
C ALA A 60 28.53 14.88 6.35
N PRO A 61 29.40 14.03 5.81
CA PRO A 61 29.39 13.68 4.39
C PRO A 61 28.08 13.00 3.97
N ASP A 62 27.73 13.18 2.70
CA ASP A 62 26.64 12.48 2.05
C ASP A 62 26.85 10.95 2.08
N VAL A 63 25.77 10.20 2.29
CA VAL A 63 25.80 8.73 2.35
C VAL A 63 25.19 8.16 1.06
N PRO A 64 25.98 7.50 0.20
CA PRO A 64 25.45 6.80 -0.96
C PRO A 64 24.68 5.56 -0.52
N VAL A 65 23.50 5.34 -1.11
CA VAL A 65 22.66 4.17 -0.87
C VAL A 65 22.32 3.54 -2.20
N VAL A 66 22.45 2.21 -2.28
CA VAL A 66 22.00 1.42 -3.43
C VAL A 66 20.74 0.67 -3.01
N LEU A 67 19.64 0.92 -3.71
CA LEU A 67 18.37 0.24 -3.55
C LEU A 67 18.25 -0.85 -4.61
N HIS A 68 17.82 -2.03 -4.21
CA HIS A 68 17.64 -3.17 -5.11
C HIS A 68 16.15 -3.50 -5.23
N PHE A 69 15.72 -3.83 -6.45
CA PHE A 69 14.34 -4.21 -6.74
C PHE A 69 14.30 -5.48 -7.58
N THR A 70 13.41 -6.41 -7.22
CA THR A 70 13.03 -7.56 -8.06
C THR A 70 11.70 -7.26 -8.77
N ASN A 71 11.20 -8.23 -9.53
CA ASN A 71 9.86 -8.14 -10.11
C ASN A 71 8.74 -8.12 -9.03
N HIS A 72 9.04 -8.56 -7.81
CA HIS A 72 8.08 -8.53 -6.70
C HIS A 72 8.11 -7.22 -5.91
N GLY A 73 9.18 -6.42 -6.01
CA GLY A 73 9.28 -5.12 -5.36
C GLY A 73 10.67 -4.84 -4.76
N PRO A 74 10.79 -3.84 -3.87
CA PRO A 74 12.04 -3.51 -3.19
C PRO A 74 12.53 -4.68 -2.33
N VAL A 75 13.85 -4.88 -2.34
CA VAL A 75 14.54 -5.80 -1.44
C VAL A 75 14.72 -5.13 -0.09
N VAL A 76 14.11 -5.68 0.96
CA VAL A 76 14.15 -5.14 2.32
C VAL A 76 15.18 -5.84 3.22
N TRP A 77 15.70 -6.99 2.79
CA TRP A 77 16.71 -7.75 3.50
C TRP A 77 17.46 -8.71 2.56
N GLY A 78 18.72 -9.04 2.87
CA GLY A 78 19.45 -10.11 2.20
C GLY A 78 20.71 -10.57 2.94
N ASP A 79 21.16 -11.78 2.65
CA ASP A 79 22.36 -12.42 3.24
C ASP A 79 23.42 -12.83 2.19
N GLY A 80 23.28 -12.37 0.95
CA GLY A 80 24.14 -12.72 -0.18
C GLY A 80 23.83 -14.09 -0.82
N LYS A 81 22.93 -14.89 -0.25
CA LYS A 81 22.38 -16.11 -0.85
C LYS A 81 20.88 -16.00 -1.09
N ARG A 82 20.19 -15.23 -0.24
CA ARG A 82 18.76 -15.00 -0.23
C ARG A 82 18.49 -13.51 -0.08
N ALA A 83 17.35 -13.08 -0.60
CA ALA A 83 16.80 -11.76 -0.38
C ALA A 83 15.30 -11.84 -0.07
N LEU A 84 14.79 -10.89 0.71
CA LEU A 84 13.36 -10.70 0.90
C LEU A 84 12.92 -9.49 0.08
N ALA A 85 12.03 -9.70 -0.88
CA ALA A 85 11.39 -8.64 -1.64
C ALA A 85 9.98 -8.39 -1.09
N LEU A 86 9.61 -7.12 -0.91
CA LEU A 86 8.29 -6.72 -0.44
C LEU A 86 7.40 -6.34 -1.62
N ARG A 87 6.30 -7.06 -1.81
CA ARG A 87 5.22 -6.66 -2.71
C ARG A 87 4.13 -5.96 -1.90
N TRP A 88 3.97 -4.66 -2.11
CA TRP A 88 3.01 -3.84 -1.37
C TRP A 88 1.92 -3.30 -2.29
N ILE A 89 0.66 -3.44 -1.89
CA ILE A 89 -0.49 -2.94 -2.65
C ILE A 89 -0.49 -1.42 -2.79
N GLY A 90 0.08 -0.70 -1.82
CA GLY A 90 0.22 0.76 -1.90
C GLY A 90 1.11 1.26 -3.06
N ALA A 91 1.82 0.35 -3.74
CA ALA A 91 2.57 0.68 -4.95
C ALA A 91 1.75 0.51 -6.26
N GLU A 92 0.55 -0.04 -6.20
CA GLU A 92 -0.30 -0.28 -7.38
C GLU A 92 -1.05 0.99 -7.84
N PRO A 93 -1.45 1.10 -9.12
CA PRO A 93 -2.20 2.26 -9.59
C PRO A 93 -3.50 2.50 -8.80
N GLY A 94 -3.69 3.75 -8.37
CA GLY A 94 -4.89 4.18 -7.66
C GLY A 94 -4.93 3.87 -6.16
N THR A 95 -3.84 3.39 -5.56
CA THR A 95 -3.75 3.08 -4.12
C THR A 95 -3.12 4.21 -3.31
N ALA A 96 -3.17 5.45 -3.82
CA ALA A 96 -2.82 6.62 -3.02
C ALA A 96 -3.63 6.62 -1.71
N GLY A 97 -2.94 6.78 -0.59
CA GLY A 97 -3.55 6.64 0.73
C GLY A 97 -4.76 7.56 0.91
N TYR A 98 -5.87 6.97 1.37
CA TYR A 98 -7.16 7.64 1.59
C TYR A 98 -7.77 8.27 0.32
N LEU A 99 -7.38 7.83 -0.89
CA LEU A 99 -7.96 8.37 -2.13
C LEU A 99 -9.48 8.18 -2.21
N GLY A 100 -10.00 7.09 -1.62
CA GLY A 100 -11.44 6.82 -1.53
C GLY A 100 -12.23 7.90 -0.79
N SER A 101 -11.57 8.67 0.10
CA SER A 101 -12.21 9.78 0.83
C SER A 101 -12.79 10.82 -0.12
N LEU A 102 -12.18 11.08 -1.28
CA LEU A 102 -12.75 12.04 -2.25
C LEU A 102 -14.16 11.69 -2.74
N THR A 103 -14.45 10.40 -2.85
CA THR A 103 -15.78 9.92 -3.25
C THR A 103 -16.71 9.90 -2.03
N LEU A 104 -16.21 9.46 -0.86
CA LEU A 104 -16.96 9.40 0.38
C LEU A 104 -17.41 10.80 0.87
N ASP A 105 -16.54 11.81 0.76
CA ASP A 105 -16.82 13.21 1.15
C ASP A 105 -18.11 13.76 0.49
N ARG A 106 -18.46 13.22 -0.69
CA ARG A 106 -19.60 13.62 -1.51
C ARG A 106 -20.84 12.75 -1.33
N ALA A 107 -20.77 11.68 -0.54
CA ALA A 107 -21.91 10.82 -0.29
C ALA A 107 -22.95 11.51 0.61
N HIS A 108 -24.22 11.26 0.36
CA HIS A 108 -25.34 11.92 1.03
C HIS A 108 -26.33 10.95 1.68
N ASN A 109 -26.16 9.65 1.47
CA ASN A 109 -27.02 8.58 1.97
C ASN A 109 -26.26 7.24 1.95
N TRP A 110 -26.88 6.21 2.54
CA TRP A 110 -26.32 4.87 2.63
C TRP A 110 -25.94 4.28 1.27
N GLN A 111 -26.79 4.46 0.26
CA GLN A 111 -26.53 3.89 -1.07
C GLN A 111 -25.33 4.55 -1.76
N GLU A 112 -25.09 5.83 -1.52
CA GLU A 112 -23.89 6.53 -2.00
C GLU A 112 -22.64 6.15 -1.22
N PHE A 113 -22.77 5.93 0.09
CA PHE A 113 -21.72 5.38 0.93
C PHE A 113 -21.26 4.01 0.41
N GLU A 114 -22.19 3.07 0.18
CA GLU A 114 -21.88 1.74 -0.38
C GLU A 114 -21.17 1.85 -1.74
N ARG A 115 -21.61 2.78 -2.61
CA ARG A 115 -20.96 3.03 -3.91
C ARG A 115 -19.56 3.62 -3.78
N ALA A 116 -19.24 4.30 -2.69
CA ALA A 116 -17.91 4.84 -2.45
C ALA A 116 -16.90 3.76 -2.01
N MET A 117 -17.34 2.70 -1.35
CA MET A 117 -16.44 1.70 -0.73
C MET A 117 -15.49 1.00 -1.70
N PRO A 118 -15.87 0.61 -2.94
CA PRO A 118 -14.94 0.02 -3.91
C PRO A 118 -13.79 0.95 -4.33
N HIS A 119 -13.89 2.25 -4.07
CA HIS A 119 -12.83 3.23 -4.32
C HIS A 119 -11.86 3.39 -3.14
N TRP A 120 -12.19 2.84 -1.98
CA TRP A 120 -11.31 2.83 -0.81
C TRP A 120 -10.36 1.65 -0.87
N ARG A 121 -9.11 1.89 -1.30
CA ARG A 121 -8.15 0.82 -1.58
C ARG A 121 -7.11 0.64 -0.48
N VAL A 122 -6.56 1.74 0.03
CA VAL A 122 -5.50 1.75 1.06
C VAL A 122 -5.72 2.98 1.95
N PRO A 123 -5.51 2.86 3.27
CA PRO A 123 -5.27 1.62 4.02
C PRO A 123 -6.53 0.75 4.14
N SER A 124 -6.35 -0.51 4.58
CA SER A 124 -7.47 -1.37 4.96
C SER A 124 -8.10 -0.89 6.27
N GLU A 125 -9.38 -0.57 6.22
CA GLU A 125 -10.10 0.10 7.29
C GLU A 125 -11.53 -0.46 7.39
N ASN A 126 -12.07 -0.53 8.60
CA ASN A 126 -13.50 -0.64 8.84
C ASN A 126 -14.03 0.79 8.81
N ILE A 127 -14.83 1.14 7.80
CA ILE A 127 -15.43 2.46 7.67
C ILE A 127 -16.81 2.45 8.31
N GLU A 128 -16.96 3.22 9.37
CA GLU A 128 -18.21 3.38 10.11
C GLU A 128 -19.04 4.52 9.49
N TYR A 129 -20.36 4.36 9.45
CA TYR A 129 -21.32 5.30 8.86
C TYR A 129 -22.50 5.57 9.79
N ALA A 130 -22.95 6.83 9.82
CA ALA A 130 -24.25 7.22 10.36
C ALA A 130 -24.86 8.39 9.57
N ASP A 131 -26.20 8.49 9.51
CA ASP A 131 -26.86 9.63 8.87
C ASP A 131 -28.06 10.20 9.63
N ARG A 132 -28.57 11.34 9.13
CA ARG A 132 -29.72 12.05 9.69
C ARG A 132 -31.05 11.33 9.55
N ASP A 133 -31.13 10.33 8.69
CA ASP A 133 -32.32 9.50 8.49
C ASP A 133 -32.33 8.29 9.45
N GLY A 134 -31.30 8.17 10.30
CA GLY A 134 -31.18 7.15 11.34
C GLY A 134 -30.52 5.85 10.88
N ASN A 135 -29.92 5.83 9.68
CA ASN A 135 -29.16 4.67 9.23
C ASN A 135 -27.80 4.63 9.92
N ILE A 136 -27.36 3.42 10.27
CA ILE A 136 -26.03 3.13 10.81
C ILE A 136 -25.52 1.89 10.07
N GLY A 137 -24.25 1.91 9.68
CA GLY A 137 -23.65 0.76 9.01
C GLY A 137 -22.14 0.84 8.98
N GLU A 138 -21.53 -0.22 8.48
CA GLU A 138 -20.10 -0.40 8.44
C GLU A 138 -19.70 -1.12 7.15
N HIS A 139 -18.51 -0.82 6.65
CA HIS A 139 -17.85 -1.59 5.61
C HIS A 139 -16.37 -1.77 5.90
N SER A 140 -15.95 -3.02 6.03
CA SER A 140 -14.55 -3.41 5.99
C SER A 140 -14.07 -3.38 4.55
N THR A 141 -13.13 -2.48 4.24
CA THR A 141 -12.66 -2.25 2.87
C THR A 141 -11.15 -2.10 2.82
N GLY A 142 -10.59 -2.34 1.64
CA GLY A 142 -9.17 -2.39 1.40
C GLY A 142 -8.86 -3.41 0.31
N LEU A 143 -7.85 -3.12 -0.50
CA LEU A 143 -7.30 -4.11 -1.41
C LEU A 143 -6.38 -5.06 -0.63
N GLY A 144 -6.45 -6.35 -1.00
CA GLY A 144 -5.57 -7.41 -0.51
C GLY A 144 -4.86 -8.13 -1.68
N PRO A 145 -3.76 -8.87 -1.43
CA PRO A 145 -3.04 -9.56 -2.48
C PRO A 145 -3.89 -10.69 -3.08
N LEU A 146 -3.83 -10.85 -4.40
CA LEU A 146 -4.40 -12.01 -5.09
C LEU A 146 -3.31 -13.07 -5.25
N ARG A 147 -3.57 -14.28 -4.74
CA ARG A 147 -2.62 -15.40 -4.66
C ARG A 147 -3.09 -16.59 -5.47
#